data_AF-A0AAR5P298-F1
#
_entry.id   AF-A0AAR5P298-F1
#
_cell.length_a   1.000
_cell.length_b   1.000
_cell.length_c   1.000
_cell.angle_alpha   90.00
_cell.angle_beta   90.00
_cell.angle_gamma   90.00
#
_symmetry.space_group_name_H-M   'P 1'
#
loop_
_entity.id
_entity.type
_entity.pdbx_description
1 polymer ?
#
loop_
_entity_poly.entity_id
_entity_poly.type
_entity_poly.pdbx_seq_one_letter_code
_entity_poly.pdbx_strand_id
1 'polypeptide(L)'
;YCLSPPTIDHARNNALPEQATFDLDSTLKYFCHTGYVTNGFPKAKCLAIDGLASWYGPDMSCEPRSCGSPTQIPHGYHAGECYTFGCRISYHCVESYELVGKGDRFCQSDGNWSPKELPTCVRK
;
A
#
# COMPACT_ATOMS: atom_id res chain seq x y z
N TYR A 1 -21.08 4.84 -25.75
CA TYR A 1 -20.99 4.31 -24.38
C TYR A 1 -19.66 3.65 -24.19
N CYS A 2 -19.03 3.83 -23.03
CA CYS A 2 -17.90 3.01 -22.64
C CYS A 2 -18.40 1.70 -22.02
N LEU A 3 -17.62 0.63 -22.20
CA LEU A 3 -17.87 -0.67 -21.60
C LEU A 3 -17.08 -0.79 -20.28
N SER A 4 -16.57 -1.98 -19.98
CA SER A 4 -15.77 -2.28 -18.79
C SER A 4 -14.69 -1.22 -18.56
N PRO A 5 -14.66 -0.61 -17.36
CA PRO A 5 -13.66 0.38 -17.03
C PRO A 5 -12.28 -0.27 -16.82
N PRO A 6 -11.18 0.50 -16.95
CA PRO A 6 -9.83 -0.01 -16.71
C PRO A 6 -9.68 -0.65 -15.33
N THR A 7 -8.92 -1.74 -15.25
CA THR A 7 -8.57 -2.39 -13.98
C THR A 7 -7.21 -1.91 -13.51
N ILE A 8 -7.08 -1.59 -12.22
CA ILE A 8 -5.83 -1.16 -11.60
C ILE A 8 -5.52 -2.10 -10.44
N ASP A 9 -4.28 -2.58 -10.37
CA ASP A 9 -3.85 -3.49 -9.30
C ASP A 9 -4.05 -2.85 -7.94
N HIS A 10 -4.55 -3.66 -7.01
CA HIS A 10 -4.90 -3.24 -5.66
C HIS A 10 -5.88 -2.05 -5.58
N ALA A 11 -6.75 -1.87 -6.58
CA ALA A 11 -7.78 -0.84 -6.56
C ALA A 11 -9.18 -1.38 -6.87
N ARG A 12 -10.19 -0.61 -6.45
CA ARG A 12 -11.59 -0.72 -6.87
C ARG A 12 -12.11 0.62 -7.35
N ASN A 13 -13.05 0.62 -8.28
CA ASN A 13 -13.78 1.82 -8.67
C ASN A 13 -15.18 1.85 -8.05
N ASN A 14 -15.91 2.96 -8.20
CA ASN A 14 -17.26 3.15 -7.68
C ASN A 14 -18.39 2.71 -8.63
N ALA A 15 -18.10 1.99 -9.72
CA ALA A 15 -19.15 1.43 -10.57
C ALA A 15 -19.95 0.36 -9.81
N LEU A 16 -21.23 0.23 -10.16
CA LEU A 16 -22.07 -0.84 -9.62
C LEU A 16 -21.64 -2.20 -10.23
N PRO A 17 -21.68 -3.31 -9.46
CA PRO A 17 -21.24 -4.62 -9.95
C PRO A 17 -21.96 -5.10 -11.21
N GLU A 18 -23.23 -4.70 -11.38
CA GLU A 18 -24.07 -5.10 -12.51
C GLU A 18 -24.01 -4.09 -13.68
N GLN A 19 -23.33 -2.96 -13.51
CA GLN A 19 -23.26 -1.92 -14.53
C GLN A 19 -22.22 -2.26 -15.61
N ALA A 20 -22.71 -2.65 -16.78
CA ALA A 20 -21.87 -3.01 -17.92
C ALA A 20 -21.57 -1.85 -18.89
N THR A 21 -22.36 -0.77 -18.84
CA THR A 21 -22.27 0.35 -19.80
C THR A 21 -22.28 1.71 -19.10
N PHE A 22 -21.54 2.65 -19.67
CA PHE A 22 -21.38 3.99 -19.14
C PHE A 22 -21.58 5.02 -20.25
N ASP A 23 -22.38 6.05 -19.96
CA ASP A 23 -22.65 7.14 -20.89
C ASP A 23 -21.39 7.96 -21.14
N LEU A 24 -21.35 8.67 -22.27
CA LEU A 24 -20.33 9.68 -22.49
C LEU A 24 -20.35 10.70 -21.34
N ASP A 25 -19.19 11.23 -20.99
CA ASP A 25 -18.93 12.08 -19.83
C ASP A 25 -19.07 11.43 -18.44
N SER A 26 -19.47 10.16 -18.35
CA SER A 26 -19.42 9.41 -17.08
C SER A 26 -18.02 9.43 -16.48
N THR A 27 -17.94 9.67 -15.16
CA THR A 27 -16.67 9.69 -14.43
C THR A 27 -16.68 8.65 -13.31
N LEU A 28 -15.70 7.75 -13.33
CA LEU A 28 -15.45 6.81 -12.26
C LEU A 28 -14.29 7.27 -11.38
N LYS A 29 -14.42 7.06 -10.08
CA LYS A 29 -13.36 7.30 -9.10
C LYS A 29 -12.83 5.96 -8.61
N TYR A 30 -11.50 5.87 -8.55
CA TYR A 30 -10.77 4.70 -8.08
C TYR A 30 -10.30 4.90 -6.65
N PHE A 31 -10.20 3.80 -5.92
CA PHE A 31 -9.81 3.74 -4.52
C PHE A 31 -8.90 2.54 -4.32
N CYS A 32 -7.72 2.78 -3.76
CA CYS A 32 -6.81 1.70 -3.39
C CYS A 32 -7.39 0.86 -2.25
N HIS A 33 -7.04 -0.43 -2.24
CA HIS A 33 -7.33 -1.34 -1.15
C HIS A 33 -6.58 -0.93 0.12
N THR A 34 -7.08 -1.41 1.26
CA THR A 34 -6.46 -1.20 2.57
C THR A 34 -4.99 -1.61 2.55
N GLY A 35 -4.12 -0.75 3.09
CA GLY A 35 -2.67 -0.96 3.09
C GLY A 35 -1.95 -0.40 1.87
N TYR A 36 -2.67 0.18 0.92
CA TYR A 36 -2.11 0.86 -0.25
C TYR A 36 -2.47 2.36 -0.25
N VAL A 37 -1.66 3.16 -0.93
CA VAL A 37 -1.82 4.61 -1.08
C VAL A 37 -1.87 4.95 -2.57
N THR A 38 -2.77 5.87 -2.93
CA THR A 38 -2.90 6.33 -4.31
C THR A 38 -1.72 7.20 -4.70
N ASN A 39 -1.05 6.84 -5.78
CA ASN A 39 -0.11 7.69 -6.50
C ASN A 39 -0.69 8.04 -7.87
N GLY A 40 -0.73 9.32 -8.24
CA GLY A 40 -1.32 9.80 -9.50
C GLY A 40 -2.80 10.20 -9.42
N PHE A 41 -3.52 10.07 -10.53
CA PHE A 41 -4.88 10.59 -10.74
C PHE A 41 -5.95 9.49 -10.76
N PRO A 42 -6.74 9.31 -9.69
CA PRO A 42 -7.64 8.17 -9.53
C PRO A 42 -9.02 8.41 -10.16
N LYS A 43 -9.08 8.96 -11.38
CA LYS A 43 -10.33 9.21 -12.09
C LYS A 43 -10.23 8.77 -13.54
N ALA A 44 -11.24 8.04 -13.99
CA ALA A 44 -11.42 7.70 -15.40
C ALA A 44 -12.66 8.43 -15.93
N LYS A 45 -12.58 8.99 -17.13
CA LYS A 45 -13.71 9.66 -17.78
C LYS A 45 -14.00 8.99 -19.12
N CYS A 46 -15.26 8.66 -19.36
CA CYS A 46 -15.70 8.13 -20.65
C CYS A 46 -15.80 9.29 -21.65
N LEU A 47 -14.96 9.29 -22.68
CA LEU A 47 -14.88 10.34 -23.69
C LEU A 47 -15.10 9.79 -25.09
N ALA A 48 -15.49 10.66 -26.02
CA ALA A 48 -15.47 10.35 -27.45
C ALA A 48 -14.07 10.70 -27.99
N ILE A 49 -13.29 9.68 -28.33
CA ILE A 49 -11.93 9.77 -28.87
C ILE A 49 -11.97 9.20 -30.28
N ASP A 50 -11.64 10.02 -31.28
CA ASP A 50 -11.68 9.64 -32.71
C ASP A 50 -13.03 9.04 -33.16
N GLY A 51 -14.13 9.55 -32.61
CA GLY A 51 -15.49 9.07 -32.89
C GLY A 51 -15.89 7.78 -32.15
N LEU A 52 -15.01 7.22 -31.32
CA LEU A 52 -15.27 6.04 -30.49
C LEU A 52 -15.35 6.41 -29.01
N ALA A 53 -16.32 5.84 -28.29
CA ALA A 53 -16.39 6.00 -26.84
C ALA A 53 -15.30 5.15 -26.17
N SER A 54 -14.39 5.79 -25.45
CA SER A 54 -13.28 5.14 -24.75
C SER A 54 -13.00 5.79 -23.39
N TRP A 55 -12.43 5.02 -22.47
CA TRP A 55 -12.01 5.52 -21.17
C TRP A 55 -10.70 6.30 -21.31
N TYR A 56 -10.69 7.52 -20.79
CA TYR A 56 -9.49 8.32 -20.57
C TYR A 56 -9.10 8.28 -19.10
N GLY A 57 -7.85 7.91 -18.80
CA GLY A 57 -7.41 7.55 -17.45
C GLY A 57 -7.98 6.22 -16.94
N PRO A 58 -7.77 5.87 -15.66
CA PRO A 58 -7.04 6.65 -14.68
C PRO A 58 -5.53 6.48 -14.84
N ASP A 59 -4.78 7.55 -14.63
CA ASP A 59 -3.31 7.53 -14.63
C ASP A 59 -2.83 7.43 -13.17
N MET A 60 -2.91 6.23 -12.60
CA MET A 60 -2.58 5.99 -11.19
C MET A 60 -1.96 4.62 -10.94
N SER A 61 -1.29 4.50 -9.80
CA SER A 61 -0.89 3.25 -9.17
C SER A 61 -1.34 3.21 -7.71
N CYS A 62 -1.53 2.01 -7.17
CA CYS A 62 -1.69 1.78 -5.74
C CYS A 62 -0.38 1.22 -5.19
N GLU A 63 0.32 2.03 -4.41
CA GLU A 63 1.61 1.68 -3.84
C GLU A 63 1.44 1.22 -2.38
N PRO A 64 2.17 0.20 -1.92
CA PRO A 64 2.03 -0.28 -0.55
C PRO A 64 2.45 0.82 0.42
N ARG A 65 1.63 1.05 1.45
CA ARG A 65 1.85 2.09 2.45
C ARG A 65 3.18 1.87 3.16
N SER A 66 3.99 2.92 3.26
CA SER A 66 5.23 2.88 4.04
C SER A 66 4.94 2.93 5.54
N CYS A 67 5.59 2.07 6.32
CA CYS A 67 5.66 2.19 7.78
C CYS A 67 6.85 3.06 8.24
N GLY A 68 7.64 3.57 7.30
CA GLY A 68 8.86 4.33 7.58
C GLY A 68 9.97 3.47 8.18
N SER A 69 11.09 4.12 8.47
CA SER A 69 12.23 3.44 9.10
C SER A 69 11.82 2.92 10.48
N PRO A 70 12.14 1.66 10.82
CA PRO A 70 11.90 1.11 12.15
C PRO A 70 12.65 1.89 13.23
N THR A 71 12.10 1.90 14.45
CA THR A 71 12.73 2.59 15.60
C THR A 71 14.04 1.91 15.98
N GLN A 72 15.14 2.66 16.11
CA GLN A 72 16.39 2.07 16.55
C GLN A 72 16.32 1.68 18.04
N ILE A 73 16.98 0.58 18.41
CA ILE A 73 17.11 0.15 19.80
C ILE A 73 18.58 0.27 20.24
N PRO A 74 18.86 0.68 21.49
CA PRO A 74 20.22 0.72 22.01
C PRO A 74 20.90 -0.66 21.93
N HIS A 75 22.17 -0.70 21.56
CA HIS A 75 22.96 -1.93 21.43
C HIS A 75 22.33 -2.97 20.48
N GLY A 76 21.53 -2.54 19.53
CA GLY A 76 20.93 -3.40 18.52
C GLY A 76 20.76 -2.72 17.17
N TYR A 77 20.38 -3.55 16.20
CA TYR A 77 20.13 -3.17 14.81
C TYR A 77 18.93 -3.96 14.28
N HIS A 78 18.35 -3.53 13.17
CA HIS A 78 17.28 -4.27 12.49
C HIS A 78 17.70 -4.65 11.07
N ALA A 79 17.20 -5.79 10.60
CA ALA A 79 17.38 -6.27 9.24
C ALA A 79 16.02 -6.54 8.61
N GLY A 80 15.87 -6.25 7.31
CA GLY A 80 14.67 -6.54 6.54
C GLY A 80 14.81 -6.09 5.08
N GLU A 81 13.97 -6.65 4.22
CA GLU A 81 14.03 -6.43 2.76
C GLU A 81 13.29 -5.15 2.34
N CYS A 82 12.28 -4.74 3.10
CA CYS A 82 11.43 -3.60 2.79
C CYS A 82 10.74 -3.02 4.04
N TYR A 83 10.16 -1.83 3.89
CA TYR A 83 9.53 -1.06 4.98
C TYR A 83 8.08 -0.63 4.68
N THR A 84 7.41 -1.36 3.78
CA THR A 84 6.05 -1.08 3.33
C THR A 84 5.08 -2.18 3.77
N PHE A 85 3.78 -1.97 3.57
CA PHE A 85 2.73 -2.87 4.03
C PHE A 85 2.99 -4.32 3.64
N GLY A 86 2.94 -5.22 4.64
CA GLY A 86 3.23 -6.65 4.48
C GLY A 86 4.69 -7.04 4.74
N CYS A 87 5.62 -6.09 4.80
CA CYS A 87 7.03 -6.39 5.07
C CYS A 87 7.27 -6.82 6.53
N ARG A 88 8.27 -7.70 6.72
CA ARG A 88 8.79 -8.11 8.02
C ARG A 88 10.23 -7.66 8.19
N ILE A 89 10.55 -7.18 9.40
CA ILE A 89 11.91 -6.91 9.86
C ILE A 89 12.19 -7.72 11.13
N SER A 90 13.46 -7.91 11.45
CA SER A 90 13.91 -8.56 12.68
C SER A 90 14.98 -7.73 13.37
N TYR A 91 14.85 -7.55 14.68
CA TYR A 91 15.87 -6.92 15.53
C TYR A 91 16.90 -7.92 16.02
N HIS A 92 18.12 -7.44 16.14
CA HIS A 92 19.28 -8.18 16.59
C HIS A 92 20.10 -7.30 17.55
N CYS A 93 20.76 -7.92 18.52
CA CYS A 93 21.68 -7.23 19.41
C CYS A 93 23.12 -7.34 18.91
N VAL A 94 23.94 -6.36 19.25
CA VAL A 94 25.39 -6.42 19.01
C VAL A 94 26.04 -7.50 19.88
N GLU A 95 27.30 -7.82 19.58
CA GLU A 95 28.07 -8.79 20.37
C GLU A 95 28.07 -8.42 21.86
N SER A 96 28.08 -9.44 22.74
CA SER A 96 27.95 -9.35 24.20
C SER A 96 26.58 -8.92 24.77
N TYR A 97 25.57 -8.71 23.92
CA TYR A 97 24.18 -8.46 24.32
C TYR A 97 23.24 -9.59 23.86
N GLU A 98 22.11 -9.72 24.55
CA GLU A 98 21.03 -10.66 24.24
C GLU A 98 19.69 -9.93 24.08
N LEU A 99 18.88 -10.38 23.13
CA LEU A 99 17.60 -9.78 22.80
C LEU A 99 16.51 -10.30 23.74
N VAL A 100 15.83 -9.40 24.42
CA VAL A 100 14.69 -9.70 25.30
C VAL A 100 13.42 -9.14 24.68
N GLY A 101 12.41 -10.00 24.53
CA GLY A 101 11.13 -9.67 23.90
C GLY A 101 11.00 -10.16 22.46
N LYS A 102 10.02 -9.60 21.71
CA LYS A 102 9.76 -9.99 20.33
C LYS A 102 10.66 -9.23 19.35
N GLY A 103 11.57 -9.95 18.70
CA GLY A 103 12.49 -9.40 17.71
C GLY A 103 11.85 -9.07 16.36
N ASP A 104 10.79 -9.77 15.97
CA ASP A 104 10.14 -9.56 14.68
C ASP A 104 9.12 -8.42 14.73
N ARG A 105 9.09 -7.63 13.66
CA ARG A 105 8.03 -6.64 13.41
C ARG A 105 7.50 -6.71 11.99
N PHE A 106 6.23 -6.35 11.85
CA PHE A 106 5.46 -6.41 10.62
C PHE A 106 4.84 -5.05 10.32
N CYS A 107 4.99 -4.57 9.09
CA CYS A 107 4.38 -3.32 8.66
C CYS A 107 2.88 -3.53 8.37
N GLN A 108 2.04 -2.85 9.14
CA GLN A 108 0.59 -2.98 9.07
C GLN A 108 -0.02 -2.00 8.06
N SER A 109 -1.29 -2.23 7.72
CA SER A 109 -2.01 -1.46 6.69
C SER A 109 -2.26 0.00 7.05
N ASP A 110 -2.16 0.34 8.34
CA ASP A 110 -2.27 1.72 8.84
C ASP A 110 -0.96 2.51 8.70
N GLY A 111 0.14 1.85 8.36
CA GLY A 111 1.47 2.45 8.26
C GLY A 111 2.25 2.39 9.58
N ASN A 112 1.88 1.52 10.51
CA ASN A 112 2.62 1.32 11.75
C ASN A 112 3.28 -0.07 11.80
N TRP A 113 4.46 -0.11 12.42
CA TRP A 113 5.11 -1.36 12.78
C TRP A 113 4.41 -2.03 13.98
N SER A 114 4.14 -3.32 13.86
CA SER A 114 3.54 -4.15 14.90
C SER A 114 4.41 -5.38 15.20
N PRO A 115 4.55 -5.81 16.48
CA PRO A 115 3.97 -5.22 17.69
C PRO A 115 4.55 -3.83 17.99
N LYS A 116 3.84 -3.01 18.79
CA LYS A 116 4.30 -1.66 19.18
C LYS A 116 5.40 -1.68 20.24
N GLU A 117 5.44 -2.71 21.08
CA GLU A 117 6.50 -2.91 22.09
C GLU A 117 7.81 -3.28 21.41
N LEU A 118 8.88 -2.55 21.73
CA LEU A 118 10.21 -2.81 21.17
C LEU A 118 10.93 -3.85 22.04
N PRO A 119 11.71 -4.77 21.43
CA PRO A 119 12.62 -5.59 22.19
C PRO A 119 13.75 -4.73 22.77
N THR A 120 14.42 -5.26 23.80
CA THR A 120 15.58 -4.62 24.42
C THR A 120 16.80 -5.50 24.31
N CYS A 121 17.98 -4.89 24.23
CA CYS A 121 19.24 -5.60 24.29
C CYS A 121 19.82 -5.45 25.69
N VAL A 122 19.97 -6.57 26.40
CA VAL A 122 20.57 -6.61 27.73
C VAL A 122 21.95 -7.25 27.66
N ARG A 123 22.90 -6.76 28.45
CA ARG A 123 24.23 -7.35 28.46
C ARG A 123 24.14 -8.78 29.02
N LYS A 124 24.86 -9.70 28.39
CA LYS A 124 25.05 -11.06 28.89
C LYS A 124 25.79 -11.06 30.23
#